data_AF-A0A831LKL2-F1
#
_entry.id   AF-A0A831LKL2-F1
#
_cell.length_a   1.000
_cell.length_b   1.000
_cell.length_c   1.000
_cell.angle_alpha   90.00
_cell.angle_beta   90.00
_cell.angle_gamma   90.00
#
_symmetry.space_group_name_H-M   'P 1'
#
loop_
_entity.id
_entity.type
_entity.pdbx_description
1 polymer ?
#
loop_
_entity_poly.entity_id
_entity_poly.type
_entity_poly.pdbx_seq_one_letter_code
_entity_poly.pdbx_strand_id
1 'polypeptide(L)'
;YQHISEERKLEKEERDEMKHYQRLADIFTPLVKGMSSEYSNQLAYDAVQIHGGSGFMKDYPVERIYRDARITSIYEGTTQLQVVAAIRGVTTGGFLNRIRYYEAQRISPQLEYLKRSLIILTDEYEQAVKKVTSADDNEFLDFHARRLVEMAGHIIMSYLLLLDANREESFLRSAKNYITFAKSQVKASAEYIRVSELSDIGNYKFEL
;
A
#
# COMPACT_ATOMS: atom_id res chain seq x y z
N TYR A 1 -14.81 9.24 -18.56
CA TYR A 1 -15.07 8.66 -19.90
C TYR A 1 -16.31 7.79 -19.98
N GLN A 2 -16.73 7.09 -18.91
CA GLN A 2 -17.98 6.30 -18.93
C GLN A 2 -19.20 7.14 -19.33
N HIS A 3 -19.45 8.28 -18.66
CA HIS A 3 -20.55 9.19 -19.03
C HIS A 3 -20.43 9.75 -20.46
N ILE A 4 -19.23 10.12 -20.91
CA ILE A 4 -19.03 10.62 -22.28
C ILE A 4 -19.34 9.53 -23.33
N SER A 5 -19.04 8.27 -23.01
CA SER A 5 -19.31 7.13 -23.90
C SER A 5 -20.79 6.78 -24.04
N GLU A 6 -21.65 7.27 -23.14
CA GLU A 6 -23.11 7.14 -23.23
C GLU A 6 -23.70 8.10 -24.27
N GLU A 7 -23.07 9.26 -24.47
CA GLU A 7 -23.54 10.31 -25.40
C GLU A 7 -22.91 10.21 -26.80
N ARG A 8 -21.66 9.76 -26.91
CA ARG A 8 -20.97 9.57 -28.20
C ARG A 8 -19.91 8.48 -28.16
N LYS A 9 -19.51 8.02 -29.35
CA LYS A 9 -18.32 7.17 -29.47
C LYS A 9 -17.07 7.94 -29.03
N LEU A 10 -16.25 7.30 -28.21
CA LEU A 10 -14.95 7.83 -27.78
C LEU A 10 -13.95 7.78 -28.94
N GLU A 11 -13.15 8.82 -29.06
CA GLU A 11 -11.98 8.86 -29.94
C GLU A 11 -10.91 7.87 -29.47
N LYS A 12 -9.95 7.54 -30.34
CA LYS A 12 -8.90 6.57 -30.00
C LYS A 12 -8.12 6.99 -28.76
N GLU A 13 -7.72 8.26 -28.69
CA GLU A 13 -6.96 8.83 -27.57
C GLU A 13 -7.74 8.75 -26.26
N GLU A 14 -9.03 9.09 -26.28
CA GLU A 14 -9.91 8.99 -25.11
C GLU A 14 -10.09 7.54 -24.63
N ARG A 15 -10.19 6.58 -25.57
CA ARG A 15 -10.26 5.15 -25.22
C ARG A 15 -8.96 4.67 -24.59
N ASP A 16 -7.82 5.11 -25.10
CA ASP A 16 -6.50 4.70 -24.60
C ASP A 16 -6.24 5.31 -23.22
N GLU A 17 -6.61 6.58 -23.01
CA GLU A 17 -6.55 7.23 -21.69
C GLU A 17 -7.53 6.58 -20.69
N MET A 18 -8.77 6.29 -21.11
CA MET A 18 -9.73 5.55 -20.29
C MET A 18 -9.17 4.20 -19.84
N LYS A 19 -8.59 3.41 -20.76
CA LYS A 19 -7.96 2.13 -20.41
C LYS A 19 -6.78 2.30 -19.46
N HIS A 20 -5.99 3.36 -19.64
CA HIS A 20 -4.86 3.65 -18.76
C HIS A 20 -5.32 3.89 -17.32
N TYR A 21 -6.26 4.83 -17.11
CA TYR A 21 -6.75 5.13 -15.78
C TYR A 21 -7.61 4.02 -15.17
N GLN A 22 -8.34 3.26 -15.99
CA GLN A 22 -9.06 2.09 -15.48
C GLN A 22 -8.10 1.07 -14.88
N ARG A 23 -6.99 0.75 -15.55
CA ARG A 23 -5.98 -0.18 -15.00
C ARG A 23 -5.35 0.33 -13.71
N LEU A 24 -5.13 1.64 -13.60
CA LEU A 24 -4.64 2.24 -12.36
C LEU A 24 -5.70 2.13 -11.26
N ALA A 25 -6.96 2.46 -11.55
CA ALA A 25 -8.06 2.34 -10.60
C ALA A 25 -8.22 0.89 -10.11
N ASP A 26 -8.10 -0.10 -10.99
CA ASP A 26 -8.24 -1.51 -10.67
C ASP A 26 -7.23 -1.98 -9.60
N ILE A 27 -5.99 -1.46 -9.63
CA ILE A 27 -4.95 -1.84 -8.65
C ILE A 27 -4.90 -0.91 -7.43
N PHE A 28 -5.26 0.38 -7.59
CA PHE A 28 -5.19 1.35 -6.50
C PHE A 28 -6.40 1.32 -5.58
N THR A 29 -7.59 1.02 -6.09
CA THR A 29 -8.82 0.92 -5.29
C THR A 29 -8.67 -0.09 -4.14
N PRO A 30 -8.28 -1.35 -4.40
CA PRO A 30 -8.10 -2.31 -3.32
C PRO A 30 -6.92 -1.98 -2.40
N LEU A 31 -5.82 -1.44 -2.94
CA LEU A 31 -4.69 -0.99 -2.13
C LEU A 31 -5.10 0.08 -1.12
N VAL A 32 -5.82 1.11 -1.58
CA VAL A 32 -6.29 2.21 -0.74
C VAL A 32 -7.28 1.70 0.29
N LYS A 33 -8.27 0.87 -0.10
CA LYS A 33 -9.26 0.33 0.85
C LYS A 33 -8.57 -0.51 1.93
N GLY A 34 -7.68 -1.42 1.52
CA GLY A 34 -6.93 -2.29 2.44
C GLY A 34 -6.11 -1.47 3.44
N MET A 35 -5.24 -0.58 2.96
CA MET A 35 -4.37 0.19 3.84
C MET A 35 -5.15 1.19 4.72
N SER A 36 -6.08 1.96 4.15
CA SER A 36 -6.77 3.02 4.90
C SER A 36 -7.67 2.47 6.01
N SER A 37 -8.34 1.34 5.77
CA SER A 37 -9.18 0.69 6.79
C SER A 37 -8.36 0.11 7.94
N GLU A 38 -7.22 -0.54 7.66
CA GLU A 38 -6.29 -1.03 8.68
C GLU A 38 -5.68 0.14 9.49
N TYR A 39 -5.26 1.21 8.83
CA TYR A 39 -4.80 2.42 9.52
C TYR A 39 -5.88 3.05 10.39
N SER A 40 -7.13 3.10 9.91
CA SER A 40 -8.26 3.61 10.70
C SER A 40 -8.46 2.80 11.98
N ASN A 41 -8.31 1.47 11.91
CA ASN A 41 -8.38 0.59 13.08
C ASN A 41 -7.25 0.89 14.08
N GLN A 42 -6.01 1.01 13.58
CA GLN A 42 -4.85 1.31 14.42
C GLN A 42 -5.00 2.67 15.12
N LEU A 43 -5.35 3.71 14.37
CA LEU A 43 -5.50 5.06 14.92
C LEU A 43 -6.63 5.14 15.96
N ALA A 44 -7.75 4.45 15.72
CA ALA A 44 -8.84 4.39 16.68
C ALA A 44 -8.44 3.63 17.95
N TYR A 45 -7.67 2.55 17.81
CA TYR A 45 -7.10 1.82 18.95
C TYR A 45 -6.16 2.70 19.77
N ASP A 46 -5.20 3.37 19.12
CA ASP A 46 -4.25 4.25 19.80
C ASP A 46 -4.96 5.41 20.50
N ALA A 47 -6.02 5.95 19.90
CA ALA A 47 -6.83 6.98 20.51
C ALA A 47 -7.49 6.51 21.81
N VAL A 48 -8.03 5.28 21.87
CA VAL A 48 -8.54 4.68 23.12
C VAL A 48 -7.40 4.58 24.14
N GLN A 49 -6.24 4.08 23.70
CA GLN A 49 -5.08 3.86 24.56
C GLN A 49 -4.57 5.15 25.22
N ILE A 50 -4.56 6.27 24.49
CA ILE A 50 -4.18 7.60 25.02
C ILE A 50 -5.09 8.03 26.18
N HIS A 51 -6.37 7.66 26.16
CA HIS A 51 -7.34 7.99 27.20
C HIS A 51 -7.33 6.99 28.37
N GLY A 52 -6.57 5.89 28.28
CA GLY A 52 -6.54 4.83 29.30
C GLY A 52 -7.92 4.21 29.56
N GLY A 53 -8.20 3.84 30.81
CA GLY A 53 -9.48 3.23 31.19
C GLY A 53 -10.69 4.12 30.89
N SER A 54 -10.53 5.44 30.96
CA SER A 54 -11.57 6.40 30.59
C SER A 54 -11.94 6.31 29.11
N GLY A 55 -10.98 6.00 28.23
CA GLY A 55 -11.22 5.80 26.79
C GLY A 55 -12.13 4.61 26.48
N PHE A 56 -12.27 3.66 27.42
CA PHE A 56 -13.17 2.52 27.30
C PHE A 56 -14.59 2.83 27.81
N MET A 57 -14.77 3.94 28.53
CA MET A 57 -16.07 4.36 29.04
C MET A 57 -16.84 5.13 27.96
N LYS A 58 -18.18 5.06 28.01
CA LYS A 58 -19.07 5.76 27.06
C LYS A 58 -19.07 7.28 27.19
N ASP A 59 -18.41 7.81 28.23
CA ASP A 59 -18.25 9.25 28.44
C ASP A 59 -17.34 9.89 27.38
N TYR A 60 -16.48 9.10 26.73
CA TYR A 60 -15.61 9.54 25.65
C TYR A 60 -16.02 8.93 24.31
N PRO A 61 -16.03 9.70 23.21
CA PRO A 61 -16.48 9.20 21.91
C PRO A 61 -15.54 8.16 21.29
N VAL A 62 -14.34 7.99 21.86
CA VAL A 62 -13.26 7.19 21.28
C VAL A 62 -13.56 5.68 21.27
N GLU A 63 -14.32 5.17 22.27
CA GLU A 63 -14.81 3.78 22.26
C GLU A 63 -15.70 3.50 21.05
N ARG A 64 -16.58 4.47 20.72
CA ARG A 64 -17.47 4.35 19.56
C ARG A 64 -16.68 4.40 18.27
N ILE A 65 -15.73 5.33 18.17
CA ILE A 65 -14.85 5.44 16.98
C ILE A 65 -14.09 4.13 16.75
N TYR A 66 -13.60 3.47 17.80
CA TYR A 66 -12.95 2.17 17.69
C TYR A 66 -13.88 1.08 17.14
N ARG A 67 -15.12 1.01 17.64
CA ARG A 67 -16.12 0.06 17.12
C ARG A 67 -16.49 0.36 15.67
N ASP A 68 -16.69 1.62 15.33
CA ASP A 68 -17.06 2.05 13.97
C ASP A 68 -15.90 1.83 12.98
N ALA A 69 -14.65 2.01 13.41
CA ALA A 69 -13.48 1.71 12.58
C ALA A 69 -13.37 0.21 12.25
N ARG A 70 -13.82 -0.68 13.14
CA ARG A 70 -13.65 -2.14 12.95
C ARG A 70 -14.30 -2.66 11.68
N ILE A 71 -15.52 -2.20 11.38
CA ILE A 71 -16.27 -2.71 10.22
C ILE A 71 -15.59 -2.39 8.88
N THR A 72 -14.80 -1.32 8.83
CA THR A 72 -14.17 -0.83 7.59
C THR A 72 -13.21 -1.84 6.96
N SER A 73 -12.56 -2.68 7.77
CA SER A 73 -11.65 -3.74 7.32
C SER A 73 -12.37 -5.04 6.93
N ILE A 74 -13.69 -5.13 7.19
CA ILE A 74 -14.48 -6.38 7.07
C ILE A 74 -15.47 -6.30 5.90
N TYR A 75 -16.28 -5.24 5.86
CA TYR A 75 -17.29 -5.08 4.81
C TYR A 75 -16.66 -4.79 3.43
N GLU A 76 -17.45 -4.95 2.36
CA GLU A 76 -17.02 -4.65 0.98
C GLU A 76 -15.69 -5.33 0.59
N GLY A 77 -15.48 -6.54 1.13
CA GLY A 77 -14.26 -7.33 0.98
C GLY A 77 -13.25 -7.09 2.08
N THR A 78 -12.90 -8.14 2.83
CA THR A 78 -11.91 -8.10 3.91
C THR A 78 -10.54 -7.62 3.42
N THR A 79 -9.66 -7.18 4.33
CA THR A 79 -8.28 -6.81 3.97
C THR A 79 -7.57 -7.88 3.14
N GLN A 80 -7.78 -9.16 3.44
CA GLN A 80 -7.21 -10.25 2.64
C GLN A 80 -7.80 -10.29 1.22
N LEU A 81 -9.11 -10.08 1.05
CA LEU A 81 -9.72 -9.98 -0.28
C LEU A 81 -9.22 -8.76 -1.06
N GLN A 82 -8.94 -7.64 -0.36
CA GLN A 82 -8.31 -6.49 -1.00
C GLN A 82 -6.88 -6.79 -1.44
N VAL A 83 -6.11 -7.52 -0.64
CA VAL A 83 -4.77 -7.99 -1.04
C VAL A 83 -4.85 -8.87 -2.28
N VAL A 84 -5.79 -9.81 -2.34
CA VAL A 84 -6.03 -10.66 -3.52
C VAL A 84 -6.40 -9.83 -4.75
N ALA A 85 -7.22 -8.78 -4.59
CA ALA A 85 -7.52 -7.87 -5.70
C ALA A 85 -6.31 -7.02 -6.13
N ALA A 86 -5.49 -6.58 -5.18
CA ALA A 86 -4.32 -5.71 -5.42
C ALA A 86 -3.08 -6.48 -5.95
N ILE A 87 -2.98 -7.79 -5.71
CA ILE A 87 -1.77 -8.58 -6.04
C ILE A 87 -1.42 -8.53 -7.53
N ARG A 88 -2.43 -8.35 -8.40
CA ARG A 88 -2.22 -8.13 -9.83
C ARG A 88 -1.33 -6.92 -10.11
N GLY A 89 -1.41 -5.86 -9.30
CA GLY A 89 -0.54 -4.70 -9.40
C GLY A 89 0.93 -5.02 -9.12
N VAL A 90 1.20 -6.04 -8.32
CA VAL A 90 2.55 -6.56 -8.06
C VAL A 90 3.00 -7.43 -9.24
N THR A 91 2.25 -8.48 -9.57
CA THR A 91 2.69 -9.51 -10.54
C THR A 91 2.77 -9.00 -11.98
N THR A 92 1.96 -8.00 -12.34
CA THR A 92 2.03 -7.34 -13.66
C THR A 92 3.01 -6.16 -13.71
N GLY A 93 3.66 -5.83 -12.59
CA GLY A 93 4.54 -4.67 -12.47
C GLY A 93 3.81 -3.31 -12.43
N GLY A 94 2.48 -3.29 -12.33
CA GLY A 94 1.68 -2.06 -12.29
C GLY A 94 2.12 -1.08 -11.19
N PHE A 95 2.35 -1.57 -9.97
CA PHE A 95 2.86 -0.73 -8.88
C PHE A 95 4.30 -0.28 -9.12
N LEU A 96 5.17 -1.17 -9.59
CA LEU A 96 6.57 -0.83 -9.86
C LEU A 96 6.69 0.27 -10.92
N ASN A 97 5.94 0.14 -12.02
CA ASN A 97 5.88 1.14 -13.07
C ASN A 97 5.42 2.50 -12.53
N ARG A 98 4.46 2.49 -11.58
CA ARG A 98 3.99 3.72 -10.96
C ARG A 98 5.01 4.33 -9.99
N ILE A 99 5.72 3.50 -9.22
CA ILE A 99 6.84 3.92 -8.37
C ILE A 99 7.93 4.59 -9.22
N ARG A 100 8.38 3.93 -10.29
CA ARG A 100 9.40 4.47 -11.20
C ARG A 100 8.93 5.74 -11.92
N TYR A 101 7.62 5.88 -12.22
CA TYR A 101 7.04 7.12 -12.71
C TYR A 101 7.19 8.29 -11.70
N TYR A 102 6.95 8.04 -10.41
CA TYR A 102 7.14 9.05 -9.38
C TYR A 102 8.61 9.37 -9.14
N GLU A 103 9.48 8.36 -9.20
CA GLU A 103 10.92 8.53 -9.11
C GLU A 103 11.47 9.42 -10.25
N ALA A 104 10.93 9.32 -11.46
CA ALA A 104 11.38 10.14 -12.58
C ALA A 104 11.07 11.65 -12.42
N GLN A 105 10.22 12.03 -11.46
CA GLN A 105 9.88 13.43 -11.22
C GLN A 105 11.09 14.22 -10.69
N ARG A 106 11.14 15.51 -11.05
CA ARG A 106 12.17 16.44 -10.58
C ARG A 106 11.95 16.79 -9.12
N ILE A 107 13.01 16.68 -8.32
CA ILE A 107 13.03 16.98 -6.89
C ILE A 107 14.08 18.05 -6.62
N SER A 108 13.80 18.95 -5.68
CA SER A 108 14.75 19.98 -5.26
C SER A 108 15.98 19.34 -4.62
N PRO A 109 17.18 19.94 -4.77
CA PRO A 109 18.43 19.36 -4.24
C PRO A 109 18.38 19.02 -2.74
N GLN A 110 17.61 19.79 -1.96
CA GLN A 110 17.45 19.62 -0.51
C GLN A 110 16.67 18.36 -0.14
N LEU A 111 15.86 17.80 -1.05
CA LEU A 111 15.02 16.63 -0.81
C LEU A 111 15.58 15.35 -1.46
N GLU A 112 16.70 15.46 -2.19
CA GLU A 112 17.29 14.34 -2.94
C GLU A 112 17.72 13.18 -2.04
N TYR A 113 18.09 13.46 -0.78
CA TYR A 113 18.43 12.41 0.18
C TYR A 113 17.21 11.54 0.57
N LEU A 114 15.99 12.12 0.59
CA LEU A 114 14.75 11.36 0.78
C LEU A 114 14.48 10.50 -0.44
N LYS A 115 14.63 11.06 -1.66
CA LYS A 115 14.49 10.31 -2.91
C LYS A 115 15.44 9.11 -2.97
N ARG A 116 16.72 9.29 -2.63
CA ARG A 116 17.71 8.19 -2.54
C ARG A 116 17.27 7.09 -1.58
N SER A 117 16.67 7.45 -0.45
CA SER A 117 16.11 6.46 0.47
C SER A 117 14.99 5.65 -0.16
N LEU A 118 14.11 6.28 -0.96
CA LEU A 118 13.03 5.60 -1.66
C LEU A 118 13.51 4.71 -2.81
N ILE A 119 14.59 5.10 -3.50
CA ILE A 119 15.23 4.24 -4.52
C ILE A 119 15.68 2.92 -3.87
N ILE A 120 16.36 3.00 -2.71
CA ILE A 120 16.78 1.81 -1.96
C ILE A 120 15.57 0.95 -1.57
N LEU A 121 14.48 1.55 -1.08
CA LEU A 121 13.27 0.79 -0.73
C LEU A 121 12.61 0.15 -1.97
N THR A 122 12.69 0.81 -3.12
CA THR A 122 12.17 0.29 -4.38
C THR A 122 12.99 -0.93 -4.83
N ASP A 123 14.31 -0.88 -4.68
CA ASP A 123 15.17 -2.02 -5.01
C ASP A 123 14.92 -3.22 -4.07
N GLU A 124 14.68 -2.98 -2.77
CA GLU A 124 14.29 -4.03 -1.81
C GLU A 124 12.94 -4.66 -2.19
N TYR A 125 11.98 -3.84 -2.63
CA TYR A 125 10.68 -4.32 -3.13
C TYR A 125 10.84 -5.15 -4.40
N GLU A 126 11.64 -4.72 -5.37
CA GLU A 126 11.89 -5.50 -6.59
C GLU A 126 12.53 -6.86 -6.30
N GLN A 127 13.50 -6.90 -5.38
CA GLN A 127 14.12 -8.16 -4.96
C GLN A 127 13.11 -9.09 -4.28
N ALA A 128 12.24 -8.56 -3.42
CA ALA A 128 11.18 -9.34 -2.76
C ALA A 128 10.18 -9.89 -3.78
N VAL A 129 9.71 -9.06 -4.71
CA VAL A 129 8.82 -9.49 -5.81
C VAL A 129 9.49 -10.58 -6.64
N LYS A 130 10.76 -10.39 -7.00
CA LYS A 130 11.53 -11.38 -7.76
C LYS A 130 11.66 -12.71 -7.03
N LYS A 131 12.02 -12.72 -5.74
CA LYS A 131 12.13 -13.97 -4.94
C LYS A 131 10.82 -14.74 -4.96
N VAL A 132 9.70 -14.07 -4.66
CA VAL A 132 8.38 -14.72 -4.60
C VAL A 132 7.92 -15.21 -5.98
N THR A 133 8.01 -14.36 -7.01
CA THR A 133 7.55 -14.74 -8.36
C THR A 133 8.44 -15.80 -9.02
N SER A 134 9.73 -15.83 -8.72
CA SER A 134 10.66 -16.85 -9.25
C SER A 134 10.45 -18.25 -8.66
N ALA A 135 9.71 -18.37 -7.55
CA ALA A 135 9.35 -19.66 -6.98
C ALA A 135 8.30 -20.40 -7.81
N ASP A 136 7.58 -19.68 -8.70
CA ASP A 136 6.54 -20.23 -9.59
C ASP A 136 5.48 -21.07 -8.84
N ASP A 137 5.13 -20.64 -7.63
CA ASP A 137 4.18 -21.31 -6.75
C ASP A 137 3.13 -20.32 -6.24
N ASN A 138 1.86 -20.64 -6.49
CA ASN A 138 0.74 -19.77 -6.11
C ASN A 138 0.51 -19.71 -4.59
N GLU A 139 0.82 -20.79 -3.86
CA GLU A 139 0.65 -20.82 -2.41
C GLU A 139 1.69 -19.91 -1.73
N PHE A 140 2.92 -19.91 -2.23
CA PHE A 140 3.98 -19.00 -1.79
C PHE A 140 3.67 -17.54 -2.14
N LEU A 141 3.12 -17.30 -3.34
CA LEU A 141 2.66 -15.97 -3.74
C LEU A 141 1.56 -15.47 -2.80
N ASP A 142 0.54 -16.28 -2.55
CA ASP A 142 -0.59 -15.92 -1.68
C ASP A 142 -0.13 -15.68 -0.23
N PHE A 143 0.80 -16.49 0.27
CA PHE A 143 1.38 -16.33 1.61
C PHE A 143 2.13 -14.99 1.78
N HIS A 144 2.81 -14.52 0.73
CA HIS A 144 3.54 -13.26 0.74
C HIS A 144 2.78 -12.06 0.14
N ALA A 145 1.58 -12.28 -0.42
CA ALA A 145 0.84 -11.28 -1.17
C ALA A 145 0.64 -9.98 -0.38
N ARG A 146 0.23 -10.08 0.89
CA ARG A 146 -0.01 -8.92 1.75
C ARG A 146 1.26 -8.09 1.94
N ARG A 147 2.40 -8.74 2.19
CA ARG A 147 3.69 -8.07 2.38
C ARG A 147 4.11 -7.31 1.12
N LEU A 148 4.00 -7.94 -0.05
CA LEU A 148 4.34 -7.30 -1.32
C LEU A 148 3.42 -6.09 -1.62
N VAL A 149 2.12 -6.24 -1.41
CA VAL A 149 1.14 -5.15 -1.63
C VAL A 149 1.38 -3.98 -0.67
N GLU A 150 1.59 -4.25 0.62
CA GLU A 150 1.86 -3.20 1.62
C GLU A 150 3.22 -2.52 1.39
N MET A 151 4.26 -3.28 0.99
CA MET A 151 5.55 -2.70 0.59
C MET A 151 5.37 -1.67 -0.54
N ALA A 152 4.65 -2.04 -1.60
CA ALA A 152 4.33 -1.13 -2.70
C ALA A 152 3.56 0.11 -2.21
N GLY A 153 2.55 -0.09 -1.37
CA GLY A 153 1.75 0.99 -0.80
C GLY A 153 2.54 1.99 0.02
N HIS A 154 3.43 1.52 0.90
CA HIS A 154 4.30 2.40 1.69
C HIS A 154 5.27 3.20 0.83
N ILE A 155 5.85 2.60 -0.21
CA ILE A 155 6.75 3.28 -1.14
C ILE A 155 5.99 4.32 -1.96
N ILE A 156 4.81 3.97 -2.48
CA ILE A 156 3.97 4.90 -3.25
C ILE A 156 3.55 6.11 -2.41
N MET A 157 3.04 5.89 -1.20
CA MET A 157 2.67 6.99 -0.29
C MET A 157 3.87 7.87 0.07
N SER A 158 5.04 7.27 0.23
CA SER A 158 6.28 8.00 0.49
C SER A 158 6.69 8.91 -0.68
N TYR A 159 6.58 8.43 -1.92
CA TYR A 159 6.81 9.26 -3.09
C TYR A 159 5.77 10.38 -3.22
N LEU A 160 4.50 10.11 -2.94
CA LEU A 160 3.46 11.15 -2.98
C LEU A 160 3.76 12.27 -1.97
N LEU A 161 4.08 11.93 -0.72
CA LEU A 161 4.45 12.91 0.30
C LEU A 161 5.75 13.66 -0.03
N LEU A 162 6.73 12.99 -0.65
CA LEU A 162 7.94 13.64 -1.15
C LEU A 162 7.60 14.67 -2.24
N LEU A 163 6.70 14.32 -3.16
CA LEU A 163 6.26 15.22 -4.23
C LEU A 163 5.42 16.38 -3.69
N ASP A 164 4.59 16.15 -2.66
CA ASP A 164 3.90 17.21 -1.94
C ASP A 164 4.89 18.16 -1.25
N ALA A 165 5.88 17.62 -0.52
CA ALA A 165 6.94 18.40 0.12
C ALA A 165 7.80 19.20 -0.88
N ASN A 166 7.92 18.71 -2.11
CA ASN A 166 8.62 19.41 -3.20
C ASN A 166 7.79 20.57 -3.78
N ARG A 167 6.46 20.51 -3.69
CA ARG A 167 5.55 21.60 -4.08
C ARG A 167 5.36 22.62 -2.96
N GLU A 168 5.28 22.14 -1.72
CA GLU A 168 4.94 22.95 -0.56
C GLU A 168 5.67 22.44 0.70
N GLU A 169 6.42 23.33 1.35
CA GLU A 169 7.30 22.98 2.48
C GLU A 169 6.53 22.44 3.70
N SER A 170 5.25 22.77 3.86
CA SER A 170 4.40 22.32 4.97
C SER A 170 4.32 20.78 5.07
N PHE A 171 4.45 20.07 3.96
CA PHE A 171 4.45 18.59 3.91
C PHE A 171 5.79 17.97 4.28
N LEU A 172 6.87 18.75 4.41
CA LEU A 172 8.22 18.23 4.64
C LEU A 172 8.29 17.39 5.92
N ARG A 173 7.63 17.83 6.99
CA ARG A 173 7.60 17.08 8.26
C ARG A 173 6.90 15.74 8.10
N SER A 174 5.75 15.73 7.42
CA SER A 174 4.98 14.51 7.13
C SER A 174 5.78 13.55 6.25
N ALA A 175 6.43 14.04 5.20
CA ALA A 175 7.29 13.25 4.34
C ALA A 175 8.44 12.60 5.12
N LYS A 176 9.20 13.36 5.92
CA LYS A 176 10.30 12.82 6.73
C LYS A 176 9.85 11.71 7.70
N ASN A 177 8.75 11.96 8.42
CA ASN A 177 8.22 11.03 9.40
C ASN A 177 7.71 9.75 8.72
N TYR A 178 6.90 9.90 7.68
CA TYR A 178 6.30 8.76 6.99
C TYR A 178 7.36 7.94 6.23
N ILE A 179 8.34 8.56 5.57
CA ILE A 179 9.43 7.84 4.89
C ILE A 179 10.24 7.00 5.89
N THR A 180 10.47 7.52 7.10
CA THR A 180 11.16 6.77 8.15
C THR A 180 10.35 5.55 8.59
N PHE A 181 9.05 5.73 8.80
CA PHE A 181 8.12 4.63 9.12
C PHE A 181 8.02 3.61 7.96
N ALA A 182 7.87 4.07 6.72
CA ALA A 182 7.82 3.22 5.54
C ALA A 182 9.09 2.38 5.40
N LYS A 183 10.26 2.96 5.69
CA LYS A 183 11.54 2.25 5.69
C LYS A 183 11.56 1.06 6.65
N SER A 184 10.99 1.18 7.86
CA SER A 184 10.93 0.05 8.80
C SER A 184 9.97 -1.03 8.31
N GLN A 185 8.79 -0.64 7.81
CA GLN A 185 7.79 -1.60 7.32
C GLN A 185 8.28 -2.38 6.09
N VAL A 186 8.87 -1.69 5.12
CA VAL A 186 9.38 -2.29 3.89
C VAL A 186 10.54 -3.23 4.19
N LYS A 187 11.51 -2.79 5.02
CA LYS A 187 12.67 -3.64 5.37
C LYS A 187 12.28 -4.88 6.16
N ALA A 188 11.34 -4.77 7.10
CA ALA A 188 10.84 -5.93 7.83
C ALA A 188 10.17 -6.96 6.90
N SER A 189 9.35 -6.46 5.96
CA SER A 189 8.67 -7.31 4.97
C SER A 189 9.65 -7.96 3.99
N ALA A 190 10.61 -7.18 3.48
CA ALA A 190 11.67 -7.66 2.59
C ALA A 190 12.51 -8.74 3.28
N GLU A 191 12.91 -8.49 4.53
CA GLU A 191 13.70 -9.45 5.31
C GLU A 191 12.93 -10.75 5.52
N TYR A 192 11.66 -10.66 5.93
CA TYR A 192 10.82 -11.85 6.11
C TYR A 192 10.73 -12.67 4.83
N ILE A 193 10.49 -12.03 3.67
CA ILE A 193 10.46 -12.70 2.37
C ILE A 193 11.83 -13.31 2.02
N ARG A 194 12.91 -12.59 2.29
CA ARG A 194 14.28 -13.00 1.96
C ARG A 194 14.67 -14.30 2.68
N VAL A 195 14.24 -14.46 3.93
CA VAL A 195 14.55 -15.64 4.76
C VAL A 195 13.48 -16.73 4.68
N SER A 196 12.37 -16.50 3.98
CA SER A 196 11.32 -17.51 3.78
C SER A 196 11.66 -18.42 2.61
N GLU A 197 11.46 -19.73 2.80
CA GLU A 197 11.57 -20.74 1.77
C GLU A 197 10.22 -21.39 1.45
N LEU A 198 10.09 -21.94 0.25
CA LEU A 198 8.85 -22.59 -0.20
C LEU A 198 8.43 -23.74 0.72
N SER A 199 9.41 -24.47 1.27
CA SER A 199 9.19 -25.55 2.24
C SER A 199 8.55 -25.07 3.54
N ASP A 200 8.73 -23.80 3.91
CA ASP A 200 8.23 -23.27 5.18
C ASP A 200 6.71 -23.16 5.20
N ILE A 201 6.05 -23.12 4.04
CA ILE A 201 4.59 -23.06 3.92
C ILE A 201 3.93 -24.21 4.67
N GLY A 202 4.53 -25.40 4.64
CA GLY A 202 4.03 -26.58 5.35
C GLY A 202 3.82 -26.33 6.84
N ASN A 203 4.66 -25.50 7.47
CA ASN A 203 4.58 -25.17 8.89
C ASN A 203 3.36 -24.30 9.26
N TYR A 204 2.71 -23.67 8.27
CA TYR A 204 1.53 -22.82 8.48
C TYR A 204 0.22 -23.55 8.18
N LYS A 205 0.28 -24.81 7.72
CA LYS A 205 -0.90 -25.62 7.46
C LYS A 205 -1.45 -26.15 8.78
N PHE A 206 -2.75 -26.06 8.95
CA PHE A 206 -3.44 -26.67 10.09
C PHE A 206 -3.61 -28.16 9.81
N GLU A 207 -3.06 -29.01 10.68
CA GLU A 207 -3.33 -30.45 10.67
C GLU A 207 -4.65 -30.70 11.41
N LEU A 208 -5.64 -31.28 10.71
CA LEU A 208 -6.94 -31.70 11.27
C LEU A 208 -6.84 -33.09 11.90
#